data_AF-X1V9P8-F1
#
_entry.id   AF-X1V9P8-F1
#
_cell.length_a   1.000
_cell.length_b   1.000
_cell.length_c   1.000
_cell.angle_alpha   90.00
_cell.angle_beta   90.00
_cell.angle_gamma   90.00
#
_symmetry.space_group_name_H-M   'P 1'
#
loop_
_entity.id
_entity.type
_entity.pdbx_description
1 polymer ?
#
loop_
_entity_poly.entity_id
_entity_poly.type
_entity_poly.pdbx_seq_one_letter_code
_entity_poly.pdbx_strand_id
1 'polypeptide(L)' 'MRIAFFTNCYKPLVNGVVTSISSLKEAYERKGHEVYIFAPRVEDYVDQEKNVFRYRSIKSWNKR' A
#
# COMPACT_ATOMS: atom_id res chain seq x y z
N MET A 1 14.80 -11.32 3.46
CA MET A 1 14.56 -10.31 4.53
C MET A 1 13.07 -10.01 4.61
N ARG A 2 12.60 -9.39 5.69
CA ARG A 2 11.21 -8.91 5.81
C ARG A 2 11.22 -7.38 5.73
N ILE A 3 10.49 -6.82 4.77
CA ILE A 3 10.49 -5.38 4.45
C ILE A 3 9.05 -4.87 4.53
N ALA A 4 8.80 -3.80 5.28
CA ALA A 4 7.48 -3.21 5.41
C ALA A 4 7.46 -1.77 4.86
N PHE A 5 6.55 -1.49 3.94
CA PHE A 5 6.24 -0.14 3.48
C PHE A 5 5.04 0.41 4.25
N PHE A 6 5.21 1.59 4.85
CA PHE A 6 4.13 2.36 5.45
C PHE A 6 3.84 3.56 4.55
N THR A 7 2.62 3.63 4.03
CA THR A 7 2.23 4.66 3.06
C THR A 7 0.83 5.15 3.33
N ASN A 8 0.56 6.40 2.94
CA ASN A 8 -0.78 6.98 2.96
C ASN A 8 -1.58 6.64 1.69
N CYS A 9 -0.92 6.12 0.65
CA CYS A 9 -1.57 5.72 -0.59
C CYS A 9 -0.97 4.44 -1.15
N TYR A 10 -1.83 3.54 -1.57
CA TYR A 10 -1.50 2.34 -2.33
C TYR A 10 -2.64 2.06 -3.31
N LYS A 11 -2.63 0.92 -4.01
CA LYS A 11 -3.74 0.53 -4.89
C LYS A 11 -5.10 0.65 -4.17
N PRO A 12 -6.18 1.04 -4.85
CA PRO A 12 -6.32 1.24 -6.29
C PRO A 12 -5.90 2.65 -6.77
N LEU A 13 -5.31 3.49 -5.93
CA LEU A 13 -4.90 4.83 -6.35
C LEU A 13 -3.84 4.73 -7.45
N VAL A 14 -3.99 5.54 -8.51
CA VAL A 14 -3.05 5.60 -9.63
C VAL A 14 -2.27 6.90 -9.54
N ASN A 15 -1.02 6.81 -9.07
CA ASN A 15 -0.09 7.93 -9.02
C ASN A 15 1.36 7.40 -8.97
N GLY A 16 2.33 8.31 -9.11
CA GLY A 16 3.75 7.94 -9.11
C GLY A 16 4.23 7.25 -7.84
N VAL A 17 3.67 7.59 -6.67
CA VAL A 17 4.04 6.96 -5.38
C VAL A 17 3.63 5.49 -5.38
N VAL A 18 2.40 5.18 -5.79
CA VAL A 18 1.92 3.80 -5.91
C VAL A 18 2.76 3.01 -6.90
N THR A 19 3.12 3.62 -8.03
CA THR A 19 4.01 3.00 -9.03
C THR A 19 5.39 2.67 -8.45
N SER A 20 6.02 3.60 -7.73
CA SER A 20 7.33 3.35 -7.10
C SER A 20 7.26 2.24 -6.06
N ILE A 21 6.23 2.23 -5.20
CA ILE A 21 6.06 1.18 -4.18
C ILE A 21 5.82 -0.19 -4.84
N SER A 22 4.95 -0.27 -5.87
CA SER A 22 4.68 -1.53 -6.59
C SER A 22 5.95 -2.07 -7.25
N SER A 23 6.70 -1.22 -7.96
CA SER A 23 7.96 -1.62 -8.61
C SER A 23 9.01 -2.10 -7.62
N LEU A 24 9.13 -1.44 -6.46
CA LEU A 24 10.06 -1.85 -5.41
C LEU A 24 9.63 -3.15 -4.74
N LYS A 25 8.34 -3.31 -4.43
CA LYS A 25 7.77 -4.55 -3.90
C LYS A 25 8.13 -5.72 -4.80
N GLU A 26 7.80 -5.63 -6.08
CA GLU A 26 8.07 -6.69 -7.04
C GLU A 26 9.58 -6.97 -7.19
N ALA A 27 10.42 -5.93 -7.20
CA ALA A 27 11.87 -6.10 -7.29
C ALA A 27 12.46 -6.81 -6.06
N TYR A 28 11.98 -6.50 -4.85
CA TYR A 28 12.43 -7.15 -3.63
C TYR A 28 11.88 -8.58 -3.50
N GLU A 29 10.63 -8.82 -3.88
CA GLU A 29 10.03 -10.15 -3.92
C GLU A 29 10.78 -11.07 -4.91
N ARG A 30 11.14 -10.57 -6.09
CA ARG A 30 12.00 -11.31 -7.05
C ARG A 30 13.38 -11.67 -6.48
N LYS A 31 13.88 -10.92 -5.50
CA LYS A 31 15.12 -11.21 -4.78
C LYS A 31 14.92 -12.15 -3.57
N GLY A 32 13.73 -12.71 -3.40
CA GLY A 32 13.41 -13.63 -2.30
C GLY A 32 13.17 -12.92 -0.96
N HIS A 33 12.79 -11.65 -0.98
CA HIS A 33 12.37 -10.94 0.23
C HIS A 33 10.85 -10.98 0.39
N GLU A 34 10.40 -11.02 1.64
CA GLU A 34 8.98 -10.87 1.95
C GLU A 34 8.66 -9.39 2.15
N VAL A 35 7.74 -8.88 1.34
CA VAL A 35 7.33 -7.47 1.38
C VAL A 35 5.91 -7.35 1.92
N TYR A 36 5.71 -6.37 2.79
CA TYR A 36 4.45 -6.06 3.45
C TYR A 36 4.08 -4.60 3.16
N ILE A 37 2.82 -4.34 2.86
CA ILE A 37 2.30 -2.99 2.61
C ILE A 37 1.27 -2.64 3.68
N PHE A 38 1.47 -1.52 4.38
CA PHE A 38 0.51 -0.96 5.31
C PHE A 38 -0.01 0.36 4.75
N ALA A 39 -1.30 0.39 4.42
CA ALA A 39 -1.94 1.54 3.79
C ALA A 39 -3.36 1.77 4.32
N PRO A 40 -3.93 2.98 4.18
CA PRO A 40 -5.33 3.21 4.52
C PRO A 40 -6.28 2.33 3.72
N ARG A 41 -7.40 1.95 4.35
CA ARG A 41 -8.53 1.33 3.67
C ARG A 41 -9.12 2.28 2.64
N VAL A 42 -9.47 1.73 1.48
CA VAL A 42 -10.28 2.39 0.45
C VAL A 42 -11.66 1.72 0.45
N GLU A 43 -12.71 2.52 0.40
CA GLU A 43 -14.10 2.03 0.34
C GLU A 43 -14.31 1.21 -0.93
N ASP A 44 -15.06 0.10 -0.82
CA ASP A 44 -15.39 -0.82 -1.92
C ASP A 44 -14.20 -1.43 -2.69
N TYR A 45 -13.01 -1.41 -2.11
CA TYR A 45 -11.82 -2.03 -2.69
C TYR A 45 -11.34 -3.23 -1.86
N VAL A 46 -11.09 -4.34 -2.56
CA VAL A 46 -10.49 -5.55 -2.02
C VAL A 46 -9.14 -5.76 -2.68
N ASP A 47 -8.09 -5.86 -1.87
CA ASP A 47 -6.74 -6.16 -2.35
C ASP A 47 -6.69 -7.55 -2.96
N GLN A 48 -6.11 -7.64 -4.16
CA GLN A 48 -5.80 -8.93 -4.81
C GLN A 48 -4.37 -9.40 -4.47
N GLU A 49 -3.57 -8.54 -3.87
CA GLU A 49 -2.18 -8.83 -3.52
C GLU A 49 -2.06 -9.40 -2.12
N LYS A 50 -1.13 -10.36 -1.96
CA LYS A 50 -0.72 -10.84 -0.65
C LYS A 50 0.00 -9.72 0.12
N ASN A 51 -0.06 -9.82 1.45
CA ASN A 51 0.65 -8.98 2.40
C ASN A 51 0.31 -7.48 2.31
N VAL A 52 -0.92 -7.14 1.91
CA VAL A 52 -1.45 -5.78 2.01
C VAL A 52 -2.39 -5.69 3.21
N PHE A 53 -2.08 -4.78 4.12
CA PHE A 53 -2.78 -4.57 5.38
C PHE A 53 -3.41 -3.18 5.38
N ARG A 54 -4.73 -3.15 5.58
CA ARG A 54 -5.52 -1.93 5.56
C ARG A 54 -5.85 -1.45 6.96
N TYR A 55 -5.49 -0.22 7.28
CA TYR A 55 -5.88 0.44 8.53
C TYR A 55 -6.92 1.54 8.28
N ARG A 56 -7.74 1.85 9.29
CA ARG A 56 -8.64 3.00 9.22
C ARG A 56 -7.80 4.28 9.29
N SER A 57 -7.95 5.18 8.32
CA SER A 57 -7.41 6.54 8.41
C SER A 57 -8.54 7.52 8.71
N ILE A 58 -8.20 8.59 9.43
CA ILE A 58 -9.12 9.69 9.68
C ILE A 58 -8.97 10.66 8.50
N LYS A 59 -10.02 10.83 7.70
CA LYS A 59 -10.08 11.92 6.71
C LYS A 59 -10.23 13.22 7.50
N SER A 60 -9.17 14.01 7.64
CA SER A 60 -9.19 15.29 8.37
C SER A 60 -9.79 16.44 7.55
N TRP A 61 -10.81 16.17 6.73
CA TRP A 61 -11.55 17.23 6.07
C TRP A 61 -12.61 17.76 7.03
N ASN A 62 -12.24 18.78 7.81
CA ASN A 62 -13.21 19.58 8.54
C ASN A 62 -14.18 20.21 7.53
N LYS A 63 -15.43 19.74 7.58
CA LYS A 63 -16.59 20.54 7.20
C LYS A 63 -16.47 21.90 7.88
N ARG A 64 -16.18 22.94 7.12
CA ARG A 64 -16.73 24.27 7.40
C ARG A 64 -18.01 24.40 6.59
#